data_AF-A0A838FDC5-F1
#
_entry.id   AF-A0A838FDC5-F1
#
_cell.length_a   1.000
_cell.length_b   1.000
_cell.length_c   1.000
_cell.angle_alpha   90.00
_cell.angle_beta   90.00
_cell.angle_gamma   90.00
#
_symmetry.space_group_name_H-M   'P 1'
#
loop_
_entity.id
_entity.type
_entity.pdbx_description
1 polymer ?
#
loop_
_entity_poly.entity_id
_entity_poly.type
_entity_poly.pdbx_seq_one_letter_code
_entity_poly.pdbx_strand_id
1 'polypeptide(L)'
;MARVLFVVPTSTYRAHDFLVAARKLGVEAVVASDARQALAEAAGDGALEVDLAAPVRAAARIEELARRRPLDAVVAVDEQGVQTAALAAERLGL
;
A
#
# COMPACT_ATOMS: atom_id res chain seq x y z
N MET A 1 9.26 4.20 -14.08
CA MET A 1 9.70 3.74 -12.75
C MET A 1 8.53 3.00 -12.15
N ALA A 2 8.72 1.74 -11.74
CA ALA A 2 7.62 0.94 -11.21
C ALA A 2 7.09 1.57 -9.90
N ARG A 3 5.77 1.55 -9.70
CA ARG A 3 5.08 2.04 -8.50
C ARG A 3 4.40 0.89 -7.80
N VAL A 4 4.81 0.62 -6.57
CA VAL A 4 4.31 -0.49 -5.77
C VAL A 4 3.60 0.05 -4.54
N LEU A 5 2.36 -0.40 -4.33
CA LEU A 5 1.62 -0.10 -3.12
C LEU A 5 1.82 -1.21 -2.08
N PHE A 6 2.31 -0.83 -0.91
CA PHE A 6 2.43 -1.68 0.25
C PHE A 6 1.22 -1.49 1.16
N VAL A 7 0.50 -2.58 1.45
CA VAL A 7 -0.56 -2.60 2.47
C VAL A 7 0.09 -2.94 3.81
N VAL A 8 0.10 -1.95 4.70
CA VAL A 8 0.88 -1.95 5.95
C VAL A 8 -0.07 -1.74 7.14
N PRO A 9 -0.35 -2.76 7.96
CA PRO A 9 -1.13 -2.57 9.17
C PRO A 9 -0.36 -1.80 10.26
N THR A 10 -1.10 -1.19 11.17
CA THR A 10 -0.60 -0.40 12.32
C THR A 10 0.47 -1.12 13.15
N SER A 11 0.39 -2.44 13.28
CA SER A 11 1.23 -3.23 14.19
C SER A 11 2.55 -3.74 13.60
N THR A 12 2.85 -3.46 12.33
CA THR A 12 4.02 -4.09 11.69
C THR A 12 5.30 -3.28 11.84
N TYR A 13 6.35 -3.93 12.34
CA TYR A 13 7.72 -3.42 12.34
C TYR A 13 8.39 -3.53 10.96
N ARG A 14 7.74 -4.20 10.00
CA ARG A 14 8.34 -4.56 8.70
C ARG A 14 8.24 -3.47 7.65
N ALA A 15 7.39 -2.46 7.85
CA ALA A 15 7.14 -1.38 6.89
C ALA A 15 8.45 -0.74 6.42
N HIS A 16 9.33 -0.40 7.36
CA HIS A 16 10.63 0.22 7.11
C HIS A 16 11.50 -0.60 6.14
N ASP A 17 11.60 -1.91 6.33
CA ASP A 17 12.48 -2.77 5.52
C ASP A 17 12.00 -2.85 4.06
N PHE A 18 10.68 -2.87 3.84
CA PHE A 18 10.09 -2.81 2.50
C PHE A 18 10.35 -1.46 1.82
N LEU A 19 10.22 -0.35 2.55
CA LEU A 19 10.51 0.99 2.02
C LEU A 19 11.99 1.15 1.66
N VAL A 20 12.90 0.64 2.51
CA VAL A 20 14.33 0.60 2.22
C VAL A 20 14.63 -0.26 0.98
N ALA A 21 13.98 -1.41 0.84
CA ALA A 21 14.14 -2.29 -0.32
C ALA A 21 13.65 -1.60 -1.61
N ALA A 22 12.46 -0.99 -1.58
CA ALA A 22 11.92 -0.24 -2.72
C ALA A 22 12.87 0.87 -3.18
N ARG A 23 13.43 1.64 -2.23
CA ARG A 23 14.44 2.67 -2.53
C ARG A 23 15.70 2.08 -3.18
N LYS A 24 16.23 0.96 -2.65
CA LYS A 24 17.40 0.28 -3.23
C LYS A 24 17.14 -0.24 -4.65
N LEU A 25 15.91 -0.65 -4.93
CA LEU A 25 15.48 -1.13 -6.24
C LEU A 25 15.06 -0.01 -7.21
N GLY A 26 15.05 1.25 -6.76
CA GLY A 26 14.58 2.37 -7.57
C GLY A 26 13.09 2.26 -7.92
N VAL A 27 12.29 1.69 -7.02
CA VAL A 27 10.83 1.56 -7.13
C VAL A 27 10.17 2.66 -6.32
N GLU A 28 9.12 3.25 -6.85
CA GLU A 28 8.31 4.23 -6.14
C GLU A 28 7.39 3.50 -5.14
N ALA A 29 7.60 3.73 -3.85
CA ALA A 29 6.78 3.13 -2.80
C ALA A 29 5.55 4.00 -2.49
N VAL A 30 4.39 3.37 -2.43
CA VAL A 30 3.15 3.92 -1.91
C VAL A 30 2.74 3.08 -0.70
N VAL A 31 2.25 3.69 0.37
CA VAL A 31 1.83 3.01 1.60
C VAL A 31 0.33 3.19 1.79
N ALA A 32 -0.40 2.08 1.94
CA ALA A 32 -1.77 2.07 2.41
C ALA A 32 -1.81 1.53 3.85
N SER A 33 -2.31 2.30 4.80
CA SER A 33 -2.31 1.92 6.22
C SER A 33 -3.52 2.45 6.98
N ASP A 34 -3.88 1.78 8.07
CA ASP A 34 -4.88 2.20 9.06
C ASP A 34 -4.29 3.08 10.18
N ALA A 35 -2.96 3.34 10.19
CA ALA A 35 -2.31 4.22 11.17
C ALA A 35 -1.52 5.38 10.55
N ARG A 36 -1.81 6.59 11.04
CA ARG A 36 -1.09 7.85 10.70
C ARG A 36 0.43 7.79 10.83
N GLN A 37 0.97 6.94 11.71
CA GLN A 37 2.42 6.80 11.90
C GLN A 37 3.12 6.14 10.70
N ALA A 38 2.51 5.11 10.10
CA ALA A 38 3.05 4.48 8.89
C ALA A 38 2.97 5.42 7.67
N LEU A 39 1.98 6.33 7.65
CA LEU A 39 1.88 7.40 6.64
C LEU A 39 2.97 8.47 6.80
N ALA A 40 3.52 8.68 8.01
CA ALA A 40 4.53 9.70 8.28
C ALA A 40 5.95 9.28 7.86
N GLU A 41 6.24 7.97 7.80
CA GLU A 41 7.51 7.43 7.28
C GLU A 41 7.54 7.37 5.75
N ALA A 42 6.39 7.46 5.09
CA ALA A 42 6.29 7.58 3.64
C ALA A 42 6.60 9.03 3.22
N ALA A 43 7.66 9.23 2.44
CA ALA A 43 7.99 10.56 1.92
C ALA A 43 6.96 11.04 0.88
N GLY A 44 6.24 12.13 1.17
CA GLY A 44 5.41 12.87 0.21
C GLY A 44 4.02 12.28 -0.07
N ASP A 45 3.51 12.46 -1.31
CA ASP A 45 2.14 12.11 -1.78
C ASP A 45 1.85 10.59 -1.88
N GLY A 46 2.67 9.76 -1.22
CA GLY A 46 2.67 8.30 -1.33
C GLY A 46 1.89 7.58 -0.24
N ALA A 47 1.02 8.26 0.51
CA ALA A 47 0.38 7.71 1.68
C ALA A 47 -1.16 7.71 1.55
N LEU A 48 -1.80 6.56 1.71
CA LEU A 48 -3.24 6.36 1.65
C LEU A 48 -3.76 5.79 2.98
N GLU A 49 -4.63 6.53 3.66
CA GLU A 49 -5.33 6.01 4.84
C GLU A 49 -6.46 5.05 4.40
N VAL A 50 -6.48 3.83 4.96
CA VAL A 50 -7.48 2.80 4.68
C VAL A 50 -7.88 2.06 5.96
N ASP A 51 -9.12 1.60 6.02
CA ASP A 51 -9.62 0.73 7.10
C ASP A 51 -9.40 -0.74 6.71
N LEU A 52 -8.38 -1.38 7.27
CA LEU A 52 -8.04 -2.78 6.97
C LEU A 52 -9.06 -3.78 7.54
N ALA A 53 -9.90 -3.37 8.51
CA ALA A 53 -11.03 -4.19 8.96
C ALA A 53 -12.18 -4.23 7.92
N ALA A 54 -12.10 -3.40 6.86
CA ALA A 54 -13.06 -3.35 5.77
C ALA A 54 -12.38 -3.46 4.40
N PRO A 55 -11.88 -4.66 4.04
CA PRO A 55 -10.98 -4.85 2.91
C PRO A 55 -11.60 -4.45 1.55
N VAL A 56 -12.90 -4.63 1.37
CA VAL A 56 -13.63 -4.19 0.17
C VAL A 56 -13.65 -2.66 0.02
N ARG A 57 -13.79 -1.92 1.14
CA ARG A 57 -13.74 -0.45 1.14
C ARG A 57 -12.31 0.05 0.93
N ALA A 58 -11.34 -0.57 1.62
CA ALA A 58 -9.93 -0.27 1.46
C ALA A 58 -9.45 -0.48 0.02
N ALA A 59 -9.82 -1.60 -0.62
CA ALA A 59 -9.51 -1.87 -2.02
C ALA A 59 -10.13 -0.83 -2.98
N ALA A 60 -11.35 -0.34 -2.69
CA ALA A 60 -11.96 0.74 -3.48
C ALA A 60 -11.17 2.04 -3.39
N ARG A 61 -10.65 2.33 -2.21
CA ARG A 61 -9.81 3.52 -1.99
C ARG A 61 -8.46 3.40 -2.70
N ILE A 62 -7.88 2.21 -2.75
CA ILE A 62 -6.67 1.91 -3.53
C ILE A 62 -6.95 2.09 -5.03
N GLU A 63 -8.09 1.61 -5.52
CA GLU A 63 -8.50 1.78 -6.91
C GLU A 63 -8.68 3.26 -7.29
N GLU A 64 -9.30 4.05 -6.40
CA GLU A 64 -9.41 5.51 -6.53
C GLU A 64 -8.06 6.23 -6.63
N LEU A 65 -7.08 5.77 -5.85
CA LEU A 65 -5.71 6.26 -5.95
C LEU A 65 -5.10 5.87 -7.31
N ALA A 66 -5.24 4.61 -7.71
CA ALA A 66 -4.66 4.06 -8.93
C ALA A 66 -5.18 4.75 -10.20
N ARG A 67 -6.45 5.21 -10.21
CA ARG A 67 -7.01 6.01 -11.33
C ARG A 67 -6.28 7.33 -11.57
N ARG A 68 -5.68 7.92 -10.53
CA ARG A 68 -4.91 9.17 -10.62
C ARG A 68 -3.41 8.91 -10.74
N ARG A 69 -2.94 7.83 -10.12
CA ARG A 69 -1.54 7.43 -10.05
C ARG A 69 -1.44 5.91 -10.25
N PRO A 70 -1.34 5.42 -11.51
CA PRO A 70 -1.34 3.98 -11.80
C PRO A 70 -0.31 3.22 -10.99
N LEU A 71 -0.70 2.04 -10.51
CA LEU A 71 0.13 1.12 -9.73
C LEU A 71 0.56 -0.04 -10.62
N ASP A 72 1.79 -0.50 -10.45
CA ASP A 72 2.33 -1.67 -11.14
C ASP A 72 2.24 -2.93 -10.28
N ALA A 73 2.08 -2.79 -8.96
CA ALA A 73 1.84 -3.91 -8.05
C ALA A 73 1.18 -3.48 -6.73
N VAL A 74 0.54 -4.44 -6.06
CA VAL A 74 0.04 -4.31 -4.69
C VAL A 74 0.60 -5.45 -3.85
N VAL A 75 1.20 -5.14 -2.71
CA VAL A 75 1.88 -6.09 -1.84
C VAL A 75 1.39 -5.94 -0.41
N ALA A 76 0.84 -6.99 0.17
CA ALA A 76 0.61 -7.05 1.62
C ALA A 76 1.93 -7.32 2.35
N VAL A 77 2.25 -6.47 3.33
CA VAL A 77 3.47 -6.62 4.15
C VAL A 77 3.24 -7.57 5.33
N ASP A 78 1.98 -7.81 5.69
CA ASP A 78 1.55 -8.65 6.80
C ASP A 78 0.19 -9.31 6.50
N GLU A 79 -0.18 -10.34 7.27
CA GLU A 79 -1.40 -11.13 7.09
C GLU A 79 -2.67 -10.26 7.08
N GLN A 80 -2.73 -9.26 7.96
CA GLN A 80 -3.91 -8.38 8.06
C GLN A 80 -4.22 -7.62 6.75
N GLY A 81 -3.19 -7.34 5.94
CA GLY A 81 -3.34 -6.62 4.68
C GLY A 81 -3.70 -7.50 3.47
N VAL A 82 -3.64 -8.83 3.60
CA VAL A 82 -3.71 -9.76 2.45
C VAL A 82 -5.03 -9.65 1.70
N GLN A 83 -6.17 -9.60 2.40
CA GLN A 83 -7.49 -9.49 1.74
C GLN A 83 -7.63 -8.17 0.98
N THR A 84 -7.20 -7.05 1.58
CA THR A 84 -7.18 -5.74 0.92
C THR A 84 -6.30 -5.75 -0.32
N ALA A 85 -5.09 -6.32 -0.22
CA ALA A 85 -4.15 -6.39 -1.33
C ALA A 85 -4.69 -7.23 -2.50
N ALA A 86 -5.26 -8.40 -2.21
CA ALA A 86 -5.82 -9.29 -3.22
C ALA A 86 -7.01 -8.65 -3.96
N LEU A 87 -7.96 -8.06 -3.22
CA LEU A 87 -9.10 -7.36 -3.82
C LEU A 87 -8.68 -6.14 -4.64
N ALA A 88 -7.66 -5.41 -4.20
CA ALA A 88 -7.12 -4.30 -4.96
C ALA A 88 -6.45 -4.79 -6.26
N ALA A 89 -5.62 -5.84 -6.18
CA ALA A 89 -4.98 -6.42 -7.36
C ALA A 89 -6.02 -6.90 -8.39
N GLU A 90 -7.06 -7.62 -7.94
CA GLU A 90 -8.17 -8.08 -8.79
C GLU A 90 -8.85 -6.91 -9.52
N ARG A 91 -9.18 -5.82 -8.79
CA ARG A 91 -9.83 -4.63 -9.39
C ARG A 91 -8.95 -3.88 -10.37
N LEU A 92 -7.63 -3.97 -10.19
CA LEU A 92 -6.64 -3.29 -11.03
C LEU A 92 -6.12 -4.16 -12.19
N GLY A 93 -6.45 -5.46 -12.19
CA GLY A 93 -5.93 -6.42 -13.18
C GLY A 93 -4.43 -6.70 -13.01
N LEU A 94 -3.95 -6.74 -11.76
CA LEU A 94 -2.55 -6.98 -11.38
C LEU A 94 -2.31 -8.42 -10.91
#